data_AF-A0A943LKF3-F1
#
_entry.id   AF-A0A943LKF3-F1
#
_cell.length_a   1.000
_cell.length_b   1.000
_cell.length_c   1.000
_cell.angle_alpha   90.00
_cell.angle_beta   90.00
_cell.angle_gamma   90.00
#
_symmetry.space_group_name_H-M   'P 1'
#
loop_
_entity.id
_entity.type
_entity.pdbx_description
1 polymer ?
#
loop_
_entity_poly.entity_id
_entity_poly.type
_entity_poly.pdbx_seq_one_letter_code
_entity_poly.pdbx_strand_id
1 'polypeptide(L)' 'MNKRGVGAIFCLIASILFSARYIAAAIFMSGVLSWDAGLFQAGLEYVGTPLLYLSILSLIVGVGYLVWEERGNNKE' A
#
# COMPACT_ATOMS: atom_id res chain seq x y z
N MET A 1 11.47 3.89 -20.37
CA MET A 1 11.17 2.83 -19.39
C MET A 1 9.99 2.03 -19.91
N ASN A 2 10.06 0.69 -19.96
CA ASN A 2 8.94 -0.14 -20.39
C ASN A 2 7.75 0.05 -19.43
N LYS A 3 6.53 0.06 -19.99
CA LYS A 3 5.27 0.24 -19.22
C LYS A 3 5.14 -0.79 -18.08
N ARG A 4 5.73 -1.97 -18.25
CA ARG A 4 5.94 -3.02 -17.22
C ARG A 4 6.66 -2.51 -15.99
N GLY A 5 7.78 -1.80 -16.19
CA GLY A 5 8.59 -1.28 -15.09
C GLY A 5 7.84 -0.22 -14.29
N VAL A 6 7.06 0.63 -14.97
CA VAL A 6 6.24 1.65 -14.31
C VAL A 6 5.14 1.01 -13.46
N GLY A 7 4.44 0.00 -13.99
CA GLY A 7 3.42 -0.75 -13.24
C GLY A 7 3.99 -1.49 -12.03
N ALA A 8 5.13 -2.15 -12.19
CA ALA A 8 5.81 -2.87 -11.09
C ALA A 8 6.27 -1.92 -9.97
N ILE A 9 6.84 -0.76 -10.33
CA ILE A 9 7.26 0.27 -9.37
C ILE A 9 6.04 0.81 -8.61
N PHE A 10 4.92 1.06 -9.29
CA PHE A 10 3.70 1.52 -8.64
C PHE A 10 3.12 0.49 -7.65
N CYS A 11 3.14 -0.81 -8.00
CA CYS A 11 2.77 -1.87 -7.06
C CYS A 11 3.71 -1.94 -5.84
N LEU A 12 5.01 -1.74 -6.06
CA LEU A 12 6.00 -1.71 -4.98
C LEU A 12 5.75 -0.53 -4.05
N ILE A 13 5.48 0.66 -4.60
CA ILE A 13 5.10 1.86 -3.85
C ILE A 13 3.82 1.59 -3.04
N ALA A 14 2.78 1.00 -3.64
CA ALA A 14 1.54 0.65 -2.94
C ALA A 14 1.78 -0.26 -1.72
N SER A 15 2.63 -1.28 -1.88
CA SER A 15 3.02 -2.21 -0.80
C SER A 15 3.79 -1.51 0.32
N ILE A 16 4.71 -0.60 -0.02
CA ILE A 16 5.44 0.21 0.95
C ILE A 16 4.48 1.13 1.72
N LEU A 17 3.55 1.82 1.05
CA LEU A 17 2.57 2.69 1.71
C LEU A 17 1.66 1.90 2.66
N PHE A 18 1.23 0.70 2.25
CA PHE A 18 0.43 -0.18 3.10
C PHE A 18 1.22 -0.61 4.34
N SER A 19 2.45 -1.09 4.15
CA SER A 19 3.32 -1.54 5.24
C SER A 19 3.68 -0.39 6.18
N ALA A 20 3.92 0.82 5.65
CA ALA A 20 4.22 2.01 6.43
C ALA A 20 3.09 2.38 7.41
N ARG A 21 1.82 2.18 7.04
CA ARG A 21 0.68 2.37 7.95
C ARG A 21 0.77 1.45 9.18
N TYR A 22 1.03 0.16 8.96
CA TYR A 22 1.15 -0.81 10.06
C TYR A 22 2.39 -0.59 10.89
N ILE A 23 3.52 -0.22 10.27
CA ILE A 23 4.76 0.12 10.97
C ILE A 23 4.56 1.38 11.82
N ALA A 24 3.90 2.42 11.31
CA ALA A 24 3.58 3.62 12.07
C ALA A 24 2.69 3.32 13.29
N ALA A 25 1.66 2.49 13.10
CA ALA A 25 0.82 2.03 14.22
C ALA A 25 1.62 1.22 15.24
N ALA A 26 2.51 0.33 14.79
CA ALA A 26 3.38 -0.46 15.67
C ALA A 26 4.40 0.40 16.44
N ILE A 27 4.99 1.43 15.82
CA ILE A 27 5.88 2.37 16.48
C ILE A 27 5.13 3.17 17.54
N PHE A 28 3.93 3.68 17.22
CA PHE A 28 3.07 4.35 18.17
C PHE A 28 2.70 3.44 19.35
N MET A 29 2.47 2.16 19.06
CA MET A 29 2.14 1.15 20.06
C MET A 29 3.34 0.65 20.87
N SER A 30 4.58 0.89 20.44
CA SER A 30 5.76 0.35 21.12
C SER A 30 5.94 0.89 22.54
N GLY A 31 5.22 1.95 22.91
CA GLY A 31 5.21 2.53 24.26
C GLY A 31 4.10 2.05 25.20
N VAL A 32 3.12 1.24 24.74
CA VAL A 32 2.01 0.78 25.60
C VAL A 32 2.29 -0.59 26.22
N LEU A 33 1.93 -0.73 27.50
CA LEU A 33 2.16 -1.94 28.30
C LEU A 33 1.31 -3.15 27.88
N SER A 34 0.30 -2.97 27.04
CA SER A 34 -0.65 -4.02 26.64
C SER A 34 -0.77 -4.11 25.12
N TRP A 35 -0.52 -5.30 24.59
CA TRP A 35 -0.65 -5.65 23.17
C TRP A 35 -2.09 -6.08 22.87
N ASP A 36 -3.04 -5.21 23.19
CA ASP A 36 -4.46 -5.47 22.97
C ASP A 36 -4.86 -5.14 21.52
N ALA A 37 -5.65 -6.01 20.91
CA ALA A 37 -6.10 -5.84 19.53
C ALA A 37 -6.96 -4.57 19.35
N GLY A 38 -7.75 -4.19 20.35
CA GLY A 38 -8.55 -2.97 20.35
C GLY A 38 -7.68 -1.71 20.42
N LEU A 39 -6.59 -1.75 21.20
CA LEU A 39 -5.60 -0.66 21.20
C LEU A 39 -4.94 -0.54 19.82
N PHE A 40 -4.55 -1.66 19.20
CA PHE A 40 -3.98 -1.66 17.85
C PHE A 40 -4.93 -1.09 16.80
N GLN A 41 -6.21 -1.43 16.90
CA GLN A 41 -7.23 -0.85 16.03
C GLN A 41 -7.37 0.67 16.25
N ALA A 42 -7.36 1.14 17.49
CA ALA A 42 -7.38 2.57 17.81
C ALA A 42 -6.11 3.30 17.29
N GLY A 43 -4.94 2.65 17.37
CA GLY A 43 -3.69 3.16 16.79
C GLY A 43 -3.73 3.24 15.26
N LEU A 44 -4.34 2.24 14.59
CA LEU A 44 -4.58 2.26 13.16
C LEU A 44 -5.59 3.35 12.75
N GLU A 45 -6.57 3.64 13.60
CA GLU A 45 -7.52 4.74 13.41
C GLU A 45 -6.83 6.10 13.58
N TYR A 46 -5.91 6.21 14.55
CA TYR A 46 -5.11 7.40 14.83
C TYR A 46 -4.12 7.75 13.72
N VAL A 47 -3.44 6.74 13.14
CA VAL A 47 -2.59 6.92 11.93
C VAL A 47 -3.41 7.41 10.72
N GLY A 48 -4.73 7.23 10.77
CA GLY A 48 -5.69 7.75 9.81
C GLY A 48 -5.86 6.86 8.58
N THR A 49 -6.97 7.05 7.88
CA THR A 49 -7.30 6.37 6.61
C THR A 49 -6.62 6.89 5.33
N PRO A 50 -5.98 8.08 5.24
CA PRO A 50 -5.50 8.57 3.94
C PRO A 50 -4.40 7.70 3.34
N LEU A 51 -3.50 7.13 4.15
CA LEU A 51 -2.46 6.20 3.66
C LEU A 51 -3.06 4.92 3.04
N LEU A 52 -4.20 4.46 3.55
CA LEU A 52 -4.89 3.29 2.99
C LEU A 52 -5.49 3.61 1.63
N TYR A 53 -6.18 4.75 1.52
CA TYR A 53 -6.77 5.22 0.27
C TYR A 53 -5.69 5.44 -0.81
N LEU A 54 -4.57 6.07 -0.45
CA LEU A 54 -3.43 6.28 -1.34
C LEU A 54 -2.78 4.96 -1.80
N SER A 55 -2.63 3.99 -0.88
CA SER A 55 -2.11 2.66 -1.22
C SER A 55 -3.03 1.91 -2.19
N ILE A 56 -4.35 1.91 -1.94
CA ILE A 56 -5.35 1.27 -2.83
C ILE A 56 -5.35 1.94 -4.21
N LEU A 57 -5.34 3.27 -4.26
CA LEU A 57 -5.31 4.01 -5.52
C LEU A 57 -4.04 3.69 -6.33
N SER A 58 -2.89 3.65 -5.65
CA SER A 58 -1.61 3.28 -6.26
C SER A 58 -1.61 1.83 -6.75
N LEU A 59 -2.22 0.90 -6.01
CA LEU A 59 -2.38 -0.49 -6.45
C LEU A 59 -3.23 -0.60 -7.72
N ILE A 60 -4.37 0.10 -7.77
CA ILE A 60 -5.27 0.10 -8.94
C ILE A 60 -4.53 0.64 -10.18
N VAL A 61 -3.79 1.74 -10.03
CA VAL A 61 -2.99 2.33 -11.12
C VAL A 61 -1.86 1.37 -11.56
N GLY A 62 -1.14 0.76 -10.60
CA GLY A 62 -0.05 -0.19 -10.90
C GLY A 62 -0.52 -1.43 -11.66
N VAL A 63 -1.62 -2.04 -11.20
CA VAL A 63 -2.24 -3.19 -11.88
C VAL A 63 -2.79 -2.80 -13.24
N GLY A 64 -3.44 -1.63 -13.35
CA GLY A 64 -3.95 -1.11 -14.62
C GLY A 64 -2.84 -0.95 -15.67
N TYR A 65 -1.69 -0.42 -15.28
CA TYR A 65 -0.52 -0.30 -16.16
C TYR A 65 0.06 -1.65 -16.59
N LEU A 66 0.08 -2.63 -15.70
CA LEU A 66 0.52 -4.00 -16.00
C LEU A 66 -0.41 -4.70 -17.01
N VAL A 67 -1.73 -4.64 -16.76
CA VAL A 67 -2.73 -5.26 -17.64
C VAL A 67 -2.77 -4.58 -19.01
N TRP A 68 -2.63 -3.26 -19.06
CA TRP A 68 -2.55 -2.53 -20.34
C TRP A 68 -1.36 -2.99 -21.18
N GLU A 69 -0.21 -3.20 -20.54
CA GLU A 69 0.99 -3.66 -21.21
C GLU A 69 0.87 -5.10 -21.70
N GLU A 70 0.37 -6.00 -20.86
CA GLU A 70 0.08 -7.39 -21.22
C GLU A 70 -0.87 -7.47 -22.43
N ARG A 71 -1.91 -6.63 -22.46
CA ARG A 71 -2.90 -6.55 -23.55
C ARG A 71 -2.37 -5.88 -24.83
N GLY A 72 -1.32 -5.07 -24.72
CA GLY A 72 -0.64 -4.44 -25.85
C GLY A 72 0.35 -5.40 -26.50
N ASN A 73 1.12 -6.12 -25.69
CA ASN A 73 2.11 -7.09 -26.14
C ASN A 73 1.47 -8.34 -26.76
N ASN A 74 0.29 -8.76 -26.28
CA ASN A 74 -0.43 -9.92 -26.82
C ASN A 74 -1.21 -9.63 -28.12
N LYS A 75 -1.05 -8.43 -28.70
CA LYS A 75 -1.66 -8.02 -29.97
C LYS A 75 -0.65 -7.83 -31.10
N GLU A 76 0.65 -7.93 -30.79
CA GLU A 76 1.76 -7.96 -31.75
C GLU A 76 2.16 -9.40 -32.05
#